data_AF-A0A2N6AD59-F1
#
_entry.id   AF-A0A2N6AD59-F1
#
_cell.length_a   1.000
_cell.length_b   1.000
_cell.length_c   1.000
_cell.angle_alpha   90.00
_cell.angle_beta   90.00
_cell.angle_gamma   90.00
#
_symmetry.space_group_name_H-M   'P 1'
#
loop_
_entity.id
_entity.type
_entity.pdbx_description
1 polymer ?
#
loop_
_entity_poly.entity_id
_entity_poly.type
_entity_poly.pdbx_seq_one_letter_code
_entity_poly.pdbx_strand_id
1 'polypeptide(L)'
;MFTHNRKRPDIVFWVFGIIALGIIIAFAALMFMLISKVNAGTPDVATPTMVDEIEEPVLPSLTSEELEANYDTAIDDIVSQAEIEGSDPIETVLSQVENALLSVRVPKEMQENHLNAVLSIVRMRATMSESPEDTRSALVELLKNLHSN
;
A
#
# COMPACT_ATOMS: atom_id res chain seq x y z
N MET A 1 -52.61 26.40 -14.06
CA MET A 1 -53.19 25.04 -14.23
C MET A 1 -52.18 24.20 -14.99
N PHE A 2 -51.32 23.45 -14.29
CA PHE A 2 -50.41 22.50 -14.95
C PHE A 2 -50.73 21.11 -14.42
N THR A 3 -51.69 20.49 -15.10
CA THR A 3 -52.07 19.08 -14.96
C THR A 3 -50.83 18.22 -15.15
N HIS A 4 -50.40 17.58 -14.07
CA HIS A 4 -49.33 16.59 -14.06
C HIS A 4 -49.90 15.28 -14.63
N ASN A 5 -49.68 15.03 -15.91
CA ASN A 5 -49.99 13.74 -16.52
C ASN A 5 -49.04 12.68 -15.94
N ARG A 6 -49.52 11.92 -14.94
CA ARG A 6 -48.81 10.76 -14.38
C ARG A 6 -48.53 9.75 -15.50
N LYS A 7 -47.30 9.77 -16.03
CA LYS A 7 -46.77 8.68 -16.85
C LYS A 7 -46.71 7.43 -15.97
N ARG A 8 -47.32 6.33 -16.41
CA ARG A 8 -47.25 5.05 -15.70
C ARG A 8 -45.78 4.62 -15.68
N PRO A 9 -45.20 4.27 -14.52
CA PRO A 9 -43.82 3.80 -14.48
C PRO A 9 -43.69 2.53 -15.31
N ASP A 10 -42.69 2.52 -16.18
CA ASP A 10 -42.38 1.39 -17.06
C ASP A 10 -41.91 0.19 -16.23
N ILE A 11 -42.23 -1.02 -16.66
CA ILE A 11 -41.90 -2.27 -15.94
C ILE A 11 -40.39 -2.39 -15.71
N VAL A 12 -39.61 -1.90 -16.67
CA VAL A 12 -38.14 -1.83 -16.59
C VAL A 12 -37.68 -1.00 -15.38
N PHE A 13 -38.38 0.10 -15.05
CA PHE A 13 -38.06 0.93 -13.89
C PHE A 13 -38.31 0.18 -12.58
N TRP A 14 -39.33 -0.68 -12.53
CA TRP A 14 -39.60 -1.54 -11.38
C TRP A 14 -38.53 -2.62 -11.21
N VAL A 15 -38.09 -3.25 -12.29
CA VAL A 15 -37.02 -4.25 -12.26
C VAL A 15 -35.71 -3.63 -11.78
N PHE A 16 -35.32 -2.48 -12.35
CA PHE A 16 -34.14 -1.74 -11.89
C PHE A 16 -34.29 -1.26 -10.45
N GLY A 17 -35.48 -0.81 -10.05
CA GLY A 17 -35.76 -0.39 -8.68
C GLY A 17 -35.56 -1.50 -7.67
N ILE A 18 -36.05 -2.72 -7.96
CA ILE A 18 -35.87 -3.89 -7.07
C ILE A 18 -34.39 -4.27 -6.96
N ILE A 19 -33.66 -4.26 -8.08
CA ILE A 19 -32.22 -4.58 -8.09
C ILE A 19 -31.45 -3.54 -7.26
N ALA A 20 -31.70 -2.25 -7.49
CA ALA A 20 -31.06 -1.18 -6.75
C ALA A 20 -31.38 -1.26 -5.24
N LEU A 21 -32.64 -1.55 -4.88
CA LEU A 21 -33.03 -1.74 -3.50
C LEU A 21 -32.29 -2.93 -2.85
N GLY A 22 -32.13 -4.04 -3.58
CA GLY A 22 -31.37 -5.19 -3.11
C GLY A 22 -29.90 -4.86 -2.82
N ILE A 23 -29.26 -4.07 -3.70
CA ILE A 23 -27.88 -3.61 -3.50
C ILE A 23 -27.78 -2.72 -2.25
N ILE A 24 -28.71 -1.78 -2.07
CA ILE A 24 -28.74 -0.88 -0.91
C ILE A 24 -28.91 -1.68 0.39
N ILE A 25 -29.82 -2.66 0.42
CA ILE A 25 -30.05 -3.52 1.58
C ILE A 25 -28.82 -4.37 1.89
N ALA A 26 -28.18 -4.96 0.87
CA ALA A 26 -26.96 -5.73 1.03
C ALA A 26 -25.82 -4.88 1.61
N PHE A 27 -25.66 -3.65 1.12
CA PHE A 27 -24.65 -2.73 1.63
C PHE A 27 -24.94 -2.32 3.08
N ALA A 28 -26.21 -2.04 3.42
CA ALA A 28 -26.62 -1.72 4.78
C ALA A 28 -26.40 -2.91 5.74
N ALA A 29 -26.68 -4.15 5.30
CA ALA A 29 -26.43 -5.34 6.10
C ALA A 29 -24.93 -5.58 6.35
N LEU A 30 -24.09 -5.39 5.33
CA LEU A 30 -22.63 -5.47 5.47
C LEU A 30 -22.09 -4.41 6.43
N MET A 31 -22.54 -3.17 6.29
CA MET A 31 -22.20 -2.07 7.22
C MET A 31 -22.65 -2.38 8.65
N PHE A 32 -23.87 -2.88 8.83
CA PHE A 32 -24.39 -3.26 10.15
C PHE A 32 -23.59 -4.40 10.77
N MET A 33 -23.19 -5.40 9.99
CA MET A 33 -22.35 -6.51 10.46
C MET A 33 -20.95 -6.03 10.86
N LEU A 34 -20.37 -5.09 10.12
CA LEU A 34 -19.09 -4.46 10.44
C LEU A 34 -19.17 -3.70 11.77
N ILE A 35 -20.19 -2.85 11.94
CA ILE A 35 -20.38 -2.04 13.15
C ILE A 35 -20.73 -2.94 14.35
N SER A 36 -21.58 -3.95 14.17
CA SER A 36 -21.93 -4.88 15.25
C SER A 36 -20.74 -5.73 15.71
N LYS A 37 -19.84 -6.10 14.78
CA LYS A 37 -18.60 -6.83 15.10
C LYS A 37 -17.59 -5.94 15.84
N VAL A 38 -17.61 -4.64 15.60
CA VAL A 38 -16.79 -3.65 16.32
C VAL A 38 -17.38 -3.35 17.72
N ASN A 39 -18.71 -3.25 17.85
CA ASN A 39 -19.38 -2.93 19.11
C ASN A 39 -19.63 -4.14 20.04
N ALA A 40 -19.45 -5.38 19.56
CA ALA A 40 -19.52 -6.57 20.42
C ALA A 40 -18.27 -6.78 21.30
N GLY A 41 -17.26 -5.91 21.18
CA GLY A 41 -15.97 -6.01 21.88
C GLY A 41 -15.77 -5.08 23.08
N THR A 42 -16.73 -4.23 23.45
CA THR A 42 -16.53 -3.23 24.51
C THR A 42 -17.72 -3.16 25.46
N PRO A 43 -17.54 -3.51 26.77
CA PRO A 43 -18.45 -3.05 27.80
C PRO A 43 -18.17 -1.55 28.07
N ASP A 44 -19.17 -0.74 27.77
CA ASP A 44 -19.65 0.41 28.54
C ASP A 44 -18.62 1.14 29.44
N VAL A 45 -18.12 2.32 29.02
CA VAL A 45 -17.98 3.52 29.89
C VAL A 45 -17.96 4.80 29.03
N ALA A 46 -19.08 5.52 29.08
CA ALA A 46 -19.28 6.98 29.16
C ALA A 46 -18.23 7.98 28.58
N THR A 47 -18.62 8.68 27.50
CA THR A 47 -18.62 10.17 27.24
C THR A 47 -17.37 11.07 27.52
N PRO A 48 -17.29 12.30 26.95
CA PRO A 48 -17.34 12.73 25.55
C PRO A 48 -16.24 13.80 25.24
N THR A 49 -15.34 13.64 24.27
CA THR A 49 -14.39 14.73 23.94
C THR A 49 -14.12 14.87 22.44
N MET A 50 -14.62 15.98 21.91
CA MET A 50 -14.11 16.87 20.86
C MET A 50 -13.02 16.39 19.88
N VAL A 51 -13.41 16.43 18.60
CA VAL A 51 -12.74 16.99 17.40
C VAL A 51 -11.22 16.76 17.20
N ASP A 52 -10.93 16.29 15.97
CA ASP A 52 -9.66 16.32 15.23
C ASP A 52 -8.46 15.64 15.87
N GLU A 53 -8.10 14.48 15.31
CA GLU A 53 -6.85 14.24 14.58
C GLU A 53 -6.82 12.73 14.29
N ILE A 54 -6.52 12.37 13.04
CA ILE A 54 -6.30 10.98 12.67
C ILE A 54 -5.11 10.53 13.53
N GLU A 55 -5.33 9.61 14.48
CA GLU A 55 -4.23 8.92 15.14
C GLU A 55 -3.45 8.17 14.05
N GLU A 56 -2.44 8.82 13.48
CA GLU A 56 -1.33 8.14 12.85
C GLU A 56 -0.85 7.08 13.86
N PRO A 57 -0.58 5.84 13.43
CA PRO A 57 -0.03 4.85 14.33
C PRO A 57 1.21 5.47 14.98
N VAL A 58 1.20 5.58 16.31
CA VAL A 58 2.33 6.05 17.11
C VAL A 58 3.44 5.02 16.97
N LEU A 59 4.10 5.03 15.82
CA LEU A 59 5.41 4.46 15.63
C LEU A 59 6.34 5.26 16.55
N PRO A 60 7.28 4.61 17.25
CA PRO A 60 8.27 5.34 18.04
C PRO A 60 8.86 6.43 17.16
N SER A 61 8.78 7.68 17.64
CA SER A 61 9.36 8.82 16.94
C SER A 61 10.87 8.68 17.05
N LEU A 62 11.45 7.91 16.15
CA LEU A 62 12.88 7.86 15.95
C LEU A 62 13.33 9.29 15.62
N THR A 63 14.40 9.72 16.28
CA THR A 63 15.10 10.94 15.88
C THR A 63 15.58 10.82 14.43
N SER A 64 15.81 11.95 13.75
CA SER A 64 16.25 11.92 12.34
C SER A 64 17.51 11.08 12.13
N GLU A 65 18.45 11.12 13.08
CA GLU A 65 19.69 10.33 13.06
C GLU A 65 19.43 8.82 13.27
N GLU A 66 18.52 8.46 14.18
CA GLU A 66 18.13 7.05 14.37
C GLU A 66 17.37 6.51 13.15
N LEU A 67 16.62 7.36 12.45
CA LEU A 67 15.90 6.96 11.24
C LEU A 67 16.88 6.70 10.08
N GLU A 68 17.91 7.52 9.94
CA GLU A 68 18.98 7.36 8.95
C GLU A 68 19.79 6.09 9.22
N ALA A 69 20.24 5.86 10.47
CA ALA A 69 20.97 4.65 10.82
C ALA A 69 20.14 3.36 10.60
N ASN A 70 18.83 3.41 10.87
CA ASN A 70 17.92 2.29 10.59
C ASN A 70 17.70 2.09 9.10
N TYR A 71 17.66 3.17 8.32
CA TYR A 71 17.58 3.11 6.88
C TYR A 71 18.83 2.44 6.28
N ASP A 72 20.02 2.88 6.69
CA ASP A 72 21.29 2.32 6.21
C ASP A 72 21.41 0.82 6.52
N THR A 73 21.06 0.43 7.76
CA THR A 73 21.05 -0.97 8.18
C THR A 73 20.08 -1.80 7.33
N ALA A 74 18.88 -1.27 7.05
CA ALA A 74 17.90 -1.96 6.22
C ALA A 74 18.36 -2.10 4.76
N ILE A 75 19.04 -1.10 4.21
CA ILE A 75 19.60 -1.17 2.86
C ILE A 75 20.74 -2.19 2.81
N ASP A 76 21.62 -2.23 3.81
CA ASP A 76 22.71 -3.21 3.90
C ASP A 76 22.18 -4.65 3.98
N ASP A 77 21.12 -4.87 4.77
CA ASP A 77 20.45 -6.17 4.85
C ASP A 77 19.88 -6.58 3.48
N ILE A 78 19.27 -5.65 2.73
CA ILE A 78 18.73 -5.91 1.39
C ILE A 78 19.84 -6.21 0.37
N VAL A 79 20.95 -5.46 0.41
CA VAL A 79 22.12 -5.70 -0.46
C VAL A 79 22.70 -7.08 -0.18
N SER A 80 22.89 -7.43 1.08
CA SER A 80 23.45 -8.73 1.47
C SER A 80 22.57 -9.89 1.04
N GLN A 81 21.24 -9.77 1.17
CA GLN A 81 20.29 -10.77 0.69
C GLN A 81 20.39 -10.94 -0.84
N ALA A 82 20.43 -9.85 -1.60
CA ALA A 82 20.56 -9.89 -3.06
C ALA A 82 21.90 -10.51 -3.55
N GLU A 83 22.97 -10.34 -2.78
CA GLU A 83 24.27 -10.96 -3.05
C GLU A 83 24.29 -12.46 -2.70
N ILE A 84 23.69 -12.85 -1.56
CA ILE A 84 23.65 -14.23 -1.04
C ILE A 84 22.71 -15.13 -1.88
N GLU A 85 21.58 -14.62 -2.34
CA GLU A 85 20.59 -15.35 -3.16
C GLU A 85 21.04 -15.61 -4.60
N GLY A 86 22.34 -15.69 -4.84
CA GLY A 86 22.90 -15.77 -6.19
C GLY A 86 22.64 -17.03 -6.98
N SER A 87 21.97 -18.00 -6.38
CA SER A 87 21.45 -19.20 -7.04
C SER A 87 19.97 -19.08 -7.46
N ASP A 88 19.24 -18.09 -6.96
CA ASP A 88 17.81 -17.95 -7.19
C ASP A 88 17.51 -17.24 -8.51
N PRO A 89 16.33 -17.49 -9.12
CA PRO A 89 15.91 -16.77 -10.31
C PRO A 89 15.91 -15.26 -10.06
N ILE A 90 16.56 -14.49 -10.93
CA ILE A 90 16.70 -13.04 -10.78
C ILE A 90 15.35 -12.30 -10.72
N GLU A 91 14.28 -12.87 -11.27
CA GLU A 91 12.90 -12.35 -11.13
C GLU A 91 12.43 -12.41 -9.67
N THR A 92 12.71 -13.51 -8.98
CA THR A 92 12.40 -13.69 -7.56
C THR A 92 13.20 -12.70 -6.73
N VAL A 93 14.49 -12.57 -7.00
CA VAL A 93 15.38 -11.63 -6.28
C VAL A 93 14.90 -10.18 -6.47
N LEU A 94 14.55 -9.77 -7.69
CA LEU A 94 14.00 -8.43 -7.96
C LEU A 94 12.69 -8.18 -7.22
N SER A 95 11.78 -9.17 -7.19
CA SER A 95 10.51 -9.04 -6.47
C SER A 95 10.71 -8.97 -4.96
N GLN A 96 11.68 -9.70 -4.41
CA GLN A 96 11.98 -9.66 -2.98
C GLN A 96 12.62 -8.33 -2.58
N VAL A 97 13.60 -7.86 -3.35
CA VAL A 97 14.25 -6.57 -3.14
C VAL A 97 13.25 -5.41 -3.22
N GLU A 98 12.35 -5.42 -4.22
CA GLU A 98 11.29 -4.41 -4.34
C GLU A 98 10.39 -4.38 -3.10
N ASN A 99 9.91 -5.55 -2.66
CA ASN A 99 9.06 -5.65 -1.48
C ASN A 99 9.80 -5.21 -0.20
N ALA A 100 11.08 -5.55 -0.08
CA ALA A 100 11.90 -5.16 1.04
C ALA A 100 12.09 -3.63 1.06
N LEU A 101 12.45 -3.01 -0.06
CA LEU A 101 12.61 -1.55 -0.17
C LEU A 101 11.32 -0.79 0.16
N LEU A 102 10.17 -1.25 -0.35
CA LEU A 102 8.87 -0.64 -0.05
C LEU A 102 8.46 -0.72 1.43
N SER A 103 9.07 -1.62 2.19
CA SER A 103 8.82 -1.77 3.63
C SER A 103 9.73 -0.91 4.51
N VAL A 104 10.82 -0.34 3.94
CA VAL A 104 11.78 0.49 4.68
C VAL A 104 11.20 1.89 4.90
N ARG A 105 11.36 2.41 6.12
CA ARG A 105 11.00 3.79 6.43
C ARG A 105 12.12 4.73 5.96
N VAL A 106 11.80 5.62 5.03
CA VAL A 106 12.81 6.47 4.37
C VAL A 106 12.86 7.87 4.98
N PRO A 107 14.06 8.37 5.36
CA PRO A 107 14.25 9.77 5.74
C PRO A 107 13.82 10.72 4.62
N LYS A 108 13.22 11.87 4.97
CA LYS A 108 12.68 12.83 3.99
C LYS A 108 13.71 13.26 2.94
N GLU A 109 14.97 13.37 3.33
CA GLU A 109 16.08 13.83 2.49
C GLU A 109 16.48 12.79 1.43
N MET A 110 16.26 11.50 1.70
CA MET A 110 16.63 10.39 0.81
C MET A 110 15.45 9.82 0.01
N GLN A 111 14.23 10.33 0.23
CA GLN A 111 13.01 9.83 -0.40
C GLN A 111 13.06 9.83 -1.93
N GLU A 112 13.62 10.87 -2.54
CA GLU A 112 13.72 10.98 -3.99
C GLU A 112 14.68 9.93 -4.56
N ASN A 113 15.86 9.77 -3.95
CA ASN A 113 16.84 8.76 -4.35
C ASN A 113 16.28 7.34 -4.17
N HIS A 114 15.62 7.08 -3.05
CA HIS A 114 14.97 5.81 -2.78
C HIS A 114 13.87 5.48 -3.79
N LEU A 115 12.99 6.44 -4.09
CA LEU A 115 11.94 6.26 -5.09
C LEU A 115 12.51 6.01 -6.49
N ASN A 116 13.56 6.73 -6.86
CA ASN A 116 14.25 6.53 -8.14
C ASN A 116 14.86 5.13 -8.26
N ALA A 117 15.40 4.60 -7.16
CA ALA A 117 15.92 3.25 -7.11
C ALA A 117 14.82 2.20 -7.24
N VAL A 118 13.71 2.33 -6.51
CA VAL A 118 12.55 1.43 -6.61
C VAL A 118 11.99 1.44 -8.04
N LEU A 119 11.81 2.62 -8.65
CA LEU A 119 11.34 2.73 -10.03
C LEU A 119 12.29 2.08 -11.04
N SER A 120 13.60 2.18 -10.79
CA SER A 120 14.61 1.53 -11.63
C SER A 120 14.56 0.01 -11.50
N ILE A 121 14.30 -0.52 -10.31
CA ILE A 121 14.09 -1.96 -10.07
C ILE A 121 12.85 -2.46 -10.80
N VAL A 122 11.74 -1.72 -10.74
CA VAL A 122 10.51 -2.03 -11.49
C VAL A 122 10.78 -2.03 -13.00
N ARG A 123 11.54 -1.06 -13.52
CA ARG A 123 11.94 -1.03 -14.94
C ARG A 123 12.82 -2.22 -15.31
N MET A 124 13.80 -2.55 -14.48
CA MET A 124 14.67 -3.72 -14.67
C MET A 124 13.84 -5.01 -14.73
N ARG A 125 12.84 -5.17 -13.85
CA ARG A 125 11.90 -6.30 -13.87
C ARG A 125 11.10 -6.37 -15.17
N ALA A 126 10.73 -5.23 -15.74
CA ALA A 126 10.02 -5.15 -17.02
C ALA A 126 10.91 -5.45 -18.23
N THR A 127 12.21 -5.17 -18.18
CA THR A 127 13.17 -5.40 -19.28
C THR A 127 13.98 -6.69 -19.13
N MET A 128 13.88 -7.38 -18.00
CA MET A 128 14.65 -8.59 -17.66
C MET A 128 14.51 -9.73 -18.68
N SER A 129 13.39 -9.78 -19.42
CA SER A 129 13.18 -10.76 -20.49
C SER A 129 14.21 -10.68 -21.62
N GLU A 130 14.97 -9.57 -21.72
CA GLU A 130 15.94 -9.32 -22.77
C GLU A 130 17.39 -9.70 -22.38
N SER A 131 17.80 -9.56 -21.11
CA SER A 131 19.16 -9.91 -20.63
C SER A 131 19.26 -10.17 -19.11
N PRO A 132 19.11 -11.43 -18.64
CA PRO A 132 19.04 -11.73 -17.21
C PRO A 132 20.38 -11.60 -16.45
N GLU A 133 21.52 -11.85 -17.11
CA GLU A 133 22.85 -11.80 -16.47
C GLU A 133 23.30 -10.36 -16.17
N ASP A 134 23.07 -9.43 -17.11
CA ASP A 134 23.42 -8.01 -16.95
C ASP A 134 22.53 -7.33 -15.90
N THR A 135 21.28 -7.78 -15.77
CA THR A 135 20.29 -7.23 -14.84
C THR A 135 20.70 -7.40 -13.38
N ARG A 136 21.38 -8.51 -13.05
CA ARG A 136 21.81 -8.76 -11.66
C ARG A 136 22.96 -7.84 -11.23
N SER A 137 23.94 -7.63 -12.11
CA SER A 137 25.04 -6.70 -11.85
C SER A 137 24.53 -5.27 -11.72
N ALA A 138 23.59 -4.86 -12.59
CA ALA A 138 22.95 -3.56 -12.53
C ALA A 138 22.12 -3.36 -11.24
N LEU A 139 21.43 -4.40 -10.76
CA LEU A 139 20.70 -4.36 -9.49
C LEU A 139 21.64 -4.12 -8.31
N VAL A 140 22.72 -4.89 -8.22
CA VAL A 140 23.70 -4.75 -7.12
C VAL A 140 24.38 -3.38 -7.15
N GLU A 141 24.73 -2.87 -8.34
CA GLU A 141 25.31 -1.54 -8.50
C GLU A 141 24.33 -0.44 -8.06
N LEU A 142 23.05 -0.57 -8.42
CA LEU A 142 22.01 0.38 -8.04
C LEU A 142 21.78 0.40 -6.53
N LEU A 143 21.76 -0.76 -5.89
CA LEU A 143 21.63 -0.87 -4.43
C LEU A 143 22.87 -0.32 -3.70
N LYS A 144 24.08 -0.48 -4.25
CA LYS A 144 25.30 0.12 -3.69
C LYS A 144 25.32 1.65 -3.82
N ASN A 145 24.78 2.18 -4.93
CA ASN A 145 24.70 3.63 -5.14
C ASN A 145 23.68 4.32 -4.22
N LEU A 146 22.70 3.58 -3.69
CA LEU A 146 21.77 4.06 -2.65
C LEU A 146 22.44 4.27 -1.28
N HIS A 147 23.57 3.60 -1.02
CA HIS A 147 24.33 3.68 0.23
C HIS A 147 25.40 4.79 0.20
N SER A 148 25.84 5.21 -0.99
CA SER A 148 26.97 6.15 -1.16
C SER A 148 26.55 7.62 -1.34
N ASN A 149 25.26 7.94 -1.25
CA ASN A 149 24.68 9.29 -1.38
C ASN A 149 23.76 9.58 -0.21
#